data_AF-A0A2A3MDN6-F1
#
_entry.id   AF-A0A2A3MDN6-F1
#
_cell.length_a   1.000
_cell.length_b   1.000
_cell.length_c   1.000
_cell.angle_alpha   90.00
_cell.angle_beta   90.00
_cell.angle_gamma   90.00
#
_symmetry.space_group_name_H-M   'P 1'
#
loop_
_entity.id
_entity.type
_entity.pdbx_description
1 polymer ?
#
loop_
_entity_poly.entity_id
_entity_poly.type
_entity_poly.pdbx_seq_one_letter_code
_entity_poly.pdbx_strand_id
1 'polypeptide(L)'
;MGAFWGWERYWAAVPVAAPVPAISTQPLAAPEPIVTAPDYDAIVNSMLRESAEAELSAAPPPRQTVFNDRNYEARAPDNIMESAHVPRLPAASARRERPRAGLSGSGDARFEWVDARRKRSRWQTRYEYRNGVINNSSFCRNYRRGSIEYRTCRKGARAWLAERCGDGTRLASARQRMYCHAHSGFRL
;
A
#
# COMPACT_ATOMS: atom_id res chain seq x y z
N MET A 1 66.92 -40.44 -42.16
CA MET A 1 67.43 -41.58 -42.96
C MET A 1 67.69 -42.72 -41.99
N GLY A 2 67.12 -43.91 -42.05
CA GLY A 2 66.07 -44.51 -42.85
C GLY A 2 65.49 -45.63 -41.99
N ALA A 3 64.16 -45.74 -41.98
CA ALA A 3 63.42 -46.75 -41.25
C ALA A 3 63.42 -48.03 -42.07
N PHE A 4 63.97 -49.15 -41.61
CA PHE A 4 63.74 -50.40 -42.33
C PHE A 4 63.55 -51.61 -41.38
N TRP A 5 62.29 -52.08 -41.34
CA TRP A 5 61.74 -53.47 -41.31
C TRP A 5 62.42 -54.50 -40.40
N GLY A 6 61.66 -55.33 -39.69
CA GLY A 6 61.20 -56.54 -40.35
C GLY A 6 60.61 -57.51 -39.33
N TRP A 7 59.35 -57.77 -39.56
CA TRP A 7 58.44 -58.76 -39.03
C TRP A 7 58.65 -60.03 -39.87
N GLU A 8 58.96 -61.17 -39.25
CA GLU A 8 58.82 -62.51 -39.85
C GLU A 8 58.77 -63.49 -38.67
N ARG A 9 57.60 -63.92 -38.16
CA ARG A 9 56.61 -64.84 -38.75
C ARG A 9 57.25 -66.11 -39.33
N TYR A 10 57.49 -67.09 -38.46
CA TYR A 10 57.45 -68.49 -38.87
C TYR A 10 56.39 -69.28 -38.07
N TRP A 11 55.30 -69.45 -38.80
CA TRP A 11 54.20 -70.40 -38.76
C TRP A 11 54.42 -71.73 -38.03
N ALA A 12 53.31 -72.15 -37.41
CA ALA A 12 53.07 -73.41 -36.73
C ALA A 12 52.65 -74.54 -37.69
N ALA A 13 52.85 -75.79 -37.25
CA ALA A 13 52.10 -77.01 -37.59
C ALA A 13 52.46 -78.07 -36.52
N VAL A 14 51.65 -78.47 -35.52
CA VAL A 14 50.26 -79.00 -35.45
C VAL A 14 50.15 -80.38 -36.14
N PRO A 15 49.37 -81.35 -35.63
CA PRO A 15 49.30 -81.97 -34.29
C PRO A 15 49.25 -83.53 -34.42
N VAL A 16 49.31 -84.29 -33.32
CA VAL A 16 48.68 -85.63 -33.31
C VAL A 16 47.86 -85.79 -32.04
N ALA A 17 46.55 -85.78 -32.26
CA ALA A 17 45.51 -86.02 -31.29
C ALA A 17 45.44 -87.51 -30.95
N ALA A 18 45.26 -87.81 -29.67
CA ALA A 18 44.76 -89.08 -29.18
C ALA A 18 43.65 -88.78 -28.14
N PRO A 19 42.71 -89.71 -27.93
CA PRO A 19 41.28 -89.42 -27.90
C PRO A 19 40.74 -88.97 -26.54
N VAL A 20 39.74 -88.08 -26.61
CA VAL A 20 38.83 -87.71 -25.53
C VAL A 20 37.94 -88.92 -25.18
N PRO A 21 37.62 -89.12 -23.89
CA PRO A 21 36.19 -89.20 -23.60
C PRO A 21 35.75 -88.56 -22.27
N ALA A 22 34.47 -88.16 -22.30
CA ALA A 22 33.54 -87.98 -21.19
C ALA A 22 33.80 -86.82 -20.21
N ILE A 23 33.24 -85.67 -20.60
CA ILE A 23 32.84 -84.59 -19.72
C ILE A 23 31.83 -85.14 -18.69
N SER A 24 32.17 -85.10 -17.41
CA SER A 24 31.19 -85.07 -16.32
C SER A 24 31.42 -83.79 -15.52
N THR A 25 30.42 -82.94 -15.61
CA THR A 25 30.30 -81.58 -15.10
C THR A 25 30.30 -81.60 -13.57
N GLN A 26 31.31 -81.01 -12.94
CA GLN A 26 31.19 -80.48 -11.58
C GLN A 26 31.35 -78.95 -11.64
N PRO A 27 30.52 -78.19 -10.90
CA PRO A 27 30.27 -76.79 -11.21
C PRO A 27 31.47 -75.93 -10.83
N LEU A 28 31.86 -75.11 -11.80
CA LEU A 28 32.72 -73.96 -11.61
C LEU A 28 32.14 -73.12 -10.46
N ALA A 29 32.94 -72.89 -9.42
CA ALA A 29 32.62 -71.91 -8.40
C ALA A 29 32.20 -70.61 -9.10
N ALA A 30 30.98 -70.16 -8.80
CA ALA A 30 30.49 -68.88 -9.30
C ALA A 30 31.53 -67.80 -8.92
N PRO A 31 31.89 -66.87 -9.83
CA PRO A 31 32.62 -65.70 -9.41
C PRO A 31 31.75 -64.95 -8.40
N GLU A 32 32.28 -64.76 -7.19
CA GLU A 32 31.67 -63.85 -6.23
C GLU A 32 31.44 -62.51 -6.94
N PRO A 33 30.26 -61.88 -6.80
CA PRO A 33 30.05 -60.56 -7.38
C PRO A 33 31.06 -59.62 -6.73
N ILE A 34 31.97 -59.06 -7.52
CA ILE A 34 32.79 -57.93 -7.10
C ILE A 34 31.79 -56.82 -6.80
N VAL A 35 31.47 -56.64 -5.52
CA VAL A 35 30.78 -55.46 -5.02
C VAL A 35 31.80 -54.34 -5.18
N THR A 36 31.80 -53.67 -6.34
CA THR A 36 32.52 -52.42 -6.50
C THR A 36 31.90 -51.47 -5.49
N ALA A 37 32.61 -51.20 -4.39
CA ALA A 37 32.21 -50.18 -3.44
C ALA A 37 31.93 -48.89 -4.22
N PRO A 38 30.82 -48.18 -3.95
CA PRO A 38 30.53 -46.95 -4.65
C PRO A 38 31.71 -45.99 -4.47
N ASP A 39 32.09 -45.29 -5.55
CA ASP A 39 33.09 -44.24 -5.49
C ASP A 39 32.53 -43.06 -4.68
N TYR A 40 32.79 -43.11 -3.37
CA TYR A 40 32.29 -42.11 -2.43
C TYR A 40 32.79 -40.70 -2.78
N ASP A 41 34.00 -40.57 -3.34
CA ASP A 41 34.55 -39.27 -3.73
C ASP A 41 33.78 -38.66 -4.91
N ALA A 42 33.43 -39.47 -5.91
CA ALA A 42 32.59 -39.02 -7.02
C ALA A 42 31.19 -38.59 -6.56
N ILE A 43 30.60 -39.33 -5.62
CA ILE A 43 29.28 -39.02 -5.06
C ILE A 43 29.33 -37.70 -4.27
N VAL A 44 30.31 -37.56 -3.38
CA VAL A 44 30.49 -36.34 -2.58
C VAL A 44 30.73 -35.13 -3.48
N ASN A 45 31.57 -35.24 -4.50
CA ASN A 45 31.83 -34.16 -5.45
C ASN A 45 30.58 -33.75 -6.25
N SER A 46 29.72 -34.71 -6.61
CA SER A 46 28.46 -34.41 -7.28
C SER A 46 27.50 -33.64 -6.37
N MET A 47 27.37 -34.04 -5.10
CA MET A 47 26.55 -33.33 -4.11
C MET A 47 27.07 -31.92 -3.83
N LEU A 48 28.39 -31.72 -3.71
CA LEU A 48 28.99 -30.40 -3.52
C LEU A 48 28.71 -29.46 -4.70
N ARG A 49 28.73 -29.98 -5.92
CA ARG A 49 28.45 -29.20 -7.13
C ARG A 49 26.98 -28.83 -7.20
N GLU A 50 26.09 -29.76 -6.92
CA GLU A 50 24.64 -29.52 -6.87
C GLU A 50 24.27 -28.53 -5.76
N SER A 51 24.90 -28.61 -4.59
CA SER A 51 24.69 -27.63 -3.52
C SER A 51 25.20 -26.24 -3.90
N ALA A 52 26.35 -26.14 -4.58
CA ALA A 52 26.85 -24.85 -5.05
C ALA A 52 25.93 -24.22 -6.11
N GLU A 53 25.38 -25.03 -7.03
CA GLU A 53 24.41 -24.57 -8.03
C GLU A 53 23.07 -24.17 -7.39
N ALA A 54 22.63 -24.90 -6.35
CA ALA A 54 21.47 -24.55 -5.55
C ALA A 54 21.67 -23.23 -4.78
N GLU A 55 22.85 -23.02 -4.20
CA GLU A 55 23.19 -21.76 -3.52
C GLU A 55 23.27 -20.57 -4.49
N LEU A 56 23.85 -20.75 -5.68
CA LEU A 56 23.87 -19.71 -6.70
C LEU A 56 22.47 -19.34 -7.20
N SER A 57 21.57 -20.33 -7.33
CA SER A 57 20.20 -20.08 -7.78
C SER A 57 19.30 -19.51 -6.67
N ALA A 58 19.60 -19.78 -5.40
CA ALA A 58 18.92 -19.22 -4.23
C ALA A 58 19.50 -17.86 -3.79
N ALA A 59 20.55 -17.38 -4.44
CA ALA A 59 21.17 -16.11 -4.08
C ALA A 59 20.19 -14.93 -4.27
N PRO A 60 20.06 -14.04 -3.27
CA PRO A 60 19.23 -12.85 -3.43
C PRO A 60 19.79 -11.96 -4.55
N PRO A 61 18.92 -11.21 -5.25
CA PRO A 61 19.37 -10.32 -6.32
C PRO A 61 20.40 -9.31 -5.79
N PRO A 62 21.37 -8.90 -6.63
CA PRO A 62 22.41 -7.96 -6.24
C PRO A 62 21.78 -6.66 -5.73
N ARG A 63 22.34 -6.12 -4.64
CA ARG A 63 21.88 -4.85 -4.08
C ARG A 63 22.17 -3.72 -5.08
N GLN A 64 21.17 -2.89 -5.33
CA GLN A 64 21.32 -1.70 -6.16
C GLN A 64 22.38 -0.75 -5.55
N THR A 65 23.41 -0.42 -6.32
CA THR A 65 24.52 0.46 -5.89
C THR A 65 24.46 1.86 -6.50
N VAL A 66 23.63 2.06 -7.53
CA VAL A 66 23.48 3.33 -8.25
C VAL A 66 22.06 3.84 -8.08
N PHE A 67 21.92 4.96 -7.37
CA PHE A 67 20.64 5.62 -7.11
C PHE A 67 20.49 6.84 -8.01
N ASN A 68 19.40 6.90 -8.78
CA ASN A 68 18.99 8.07 -9.56
C ASN A 68 17.45 8.16 -9.62
N ASP A 69 16.92 9.31 -10.02
CA ASP A 69 15.47 9.58 -10.05
C ASP A 69 14.68 8.66 -11.01
N ARG A 70 15.36 7.97 -11.94
CA ARG A 70 14.76 7.03 -12.89
C ARG A 70 14.85 5.56 -12.47
N ASN A 71 15.63 5.24 -11.44
CA ASN A 71 15.93 3.87 -11.00
C ASN A 71 15.51 3.63 -9.54
N TYR A 72 14.87 4.61 -8.89
CA TYR A 72 14.37 4.45 -7.53
C TYR A 72 12.99 3.76 -7.55
N GLU A 73 12.93 2.54 -7.04
CA GLU A 73 11.67 1.86 -6.73
C GLU A 73 11.44 1.86 -5.21
N ALA A 74 10.35 2.47 -4.77
CA ALA A 74 9.99 2.50 -3.36
C ALA A 74 9.60 1.09 -2.89
N ARG A 75 10.30 0.57 -1.87
CA ARG A 75 9.96 -0.71 -1.24
C ARG A 75 8.66 -0.58 -0.46
N ALA A 76 7.83 -1.63 -0.50
CA ALA A 76 6.67 -1.74 0.38
C ALA A 76 7.14 -1.84 1.84
N PRO A 77 6.37 -1.31 2.81
CA PRO A 77 6.70 -1.46 4.21
C PRO A 77 6.58 -2.93 4.64
N ASP A 78 7.69 -3.54 5.07
CA ASP A 78 7.74 -4.95 5.46
C ASP A 78 7.02 -5.24 6.79
N ASN A 79 6.85 -4.22 7.66
CA ASN A 79 6.27 -4.36 9.00
C ASN A 79 5.02 -3.48 9.15
N ILE A 80 3.88 -3.95 8.66
CA ILE A 80 2.58 -3.31 8.90
C ILE A 80 1.97 -3.92 10.15
N MET A 81 2.06 -3.24 11.29
CA MET A 81 1.32 -3.64 12.48
C MET A 81 -0.14 -3.21 12.33
N GLU A 82 -1.05 -4.18 12.28
CA GLU A 82 -2.48 -3.90 12.25
C GLU A 82 -2.94 -3.39 13.62
N SER A 83 -3.31 -2.12 13.72
CA SER A 83 -3.96 -1.60 14.91
C SER A 83 -5.39 -2.12 15.00
N ALA A 84 -5.71 -2.92 16.03
CA ALA A 84 -7.04 -3.52 16.25
C ALA A 84 -8.22 -2.52 16.36
N HIS A 85 -7.94 -1.22 16.41
CA HIS A 85 -8.92 -0.16 16.66
C HIS A 85 -9.12 0.84 15.51
N VAL A 86 -8.50 0.62 14.34
CA VAL A 86 -8.79 1.44 13.15
C VAL A 86 -9.68 0.63 12.23
N PRO A 87 -10.98 0.97 12.08
CA PRO A 87 -11.81 0.39 11.05
C PRO A 87 -11.10 0.59 9.70
N ARG A 88 -10.73 -0.51 9.03
CA ARG A 88 -10.25 -0.49 7.66
C ARG A 88 -11.38 0.01 6.78
N LEU A 89 -11.45 1.32 6.54
CA LEU A 89 -12.27 1.86 5.46
C LEU A 89 -11.67 1.33 4.15
N PRO A 90 -12.46 0.70 3.26
CA PRO A 90 -11.95 0.19 2.00
C PRO A 90 -11.26 1.32 1.23
N ALA A 91 -10.07 1.00 0.69
CA ALA A 91 -9.27 1.89 -0.13
C ALA A 91 -10.14 2.54 -1.20
N ALA A 92 -10.27 3.86 -1.10
CA ALA A 92 -10.78 4.76 -2.13
C ALA A 92 -11.85 4.18 -3.07
N SER A 93 -13.01 3.78 -2.53
CA SER A 93 -14.21 4.22 -3.25
C SER A 93 -14.10 5.74 -3.23
N ALA A 94 -13.95 6.35 -4.40
CA ALA A 94 -13.90 7.79 -4.59
C ALA A 94 -14.73 8.43 -3.48
N ARG A 95 -14.15 9.37 -2.73
CA ARG A 95 -14.92 10.26 -1.87
C ARG A 95 -15.96 10.86 -2.81
N ARG A 96 -17.11 10.19 -2.94
CA ARG A 96 -18.34 10.77 -3.39
C ARG A 96 -18.53 11.76 -2.24
N GLU A 97 -18.00 12.96 -2.43
CA GLU A 97 -18.80 14.15 -2.31
C GLU A 97 -20.10 13.81 -3.01
N ARG A 98 -20.97 13.06 -2.29
CA ARG A 98 -22.38 13.17 -2.45
C ARG A 98 -22.54 14.69 -2.47
N PRO A 99 -23.04 15.30 -3.55
CA PRO A 99 -23.56 16.64 -3.40
C PRO A 99 -24.56 16.48 -2.27
N ARG A 100 -24.16 16.85 -1.06
CA ARG A 100 -25.10 17.05 0.02
C ARG A 100 -26.01 18.04 -0.64
N ALA A 101 -27.23 17.63 -0.98
CA ALA A 101 -28.28 18.52 -1.45
C ALA A 101 -28.43 19.52 -0.31
N GLY A 102 -27.57 20.53 -0.37
CA GLY A 102 -27.23 21.32 0.78
C GLY A 102 -28.32 22.35 0.83
N LEU A 103 -28.83 22.58 2.04
CA LEU A 103 -29.91 23.53 2.23
C LEU A 103 -29.53 24.81 1.48
N SER A 104 -30.40 25.20 0.56
CA SER A 104 -30.25 26.41 -0.24
C SER A 104 -31.56 27.17 -0.18
N GLY A 105 -31.48 28.48 -0.02
CA GLY A 105 -32.65 29.31 0.17
C GLY A 105 -32.33 30.60 0.90
N SER A 106 -33.36 31.23 1.45
CA SER A 106 -33.25 32.43 2.26
C SER A 106 -34.00 32.26 3.57
N GLY A 107 -33.54 32.91 4.62
CA GLY A 107 -34.24 33.02 5.89
C GLY A 107 -34.22 34.45 6.42
N ASP A 108 -35.13 34.73 7.34
CA ASP A 108 -35.18 36.00 8.04
C ASP A 108 -34.68 35.83 9.48
N ALA A 109 -33.98 36.84 9.97
CA ALA A 109 -33.46 36.93 11.32
C ALA A 109 -33.94 38.22 11.96
N ARG A 110 -34.69 38.07 13.05
CA ARG A 110 -35.13 39.16 13.92
C ARG A 110 -34.47 38.98 15.28
N PHE A 111 -33.80 40.02 15.75
CA PHE A 111 -33.08 39.99 17.01
C PHE A 111 -32.95 41.36 17.65
N GLU A 112 -32.76 41.35 18.97
CA GLU A 112 -32.45 42.54 19.75
C GLU A 112 -30.97 42.51 20.11
N TRP A 113 -30.30 43.64 19.92
CA TRP A 113 -28.91 43.82 20.32
C TRP A 113 -28.84 44.90 21.39
N VAL A 114 -28.15 44.59 22.48
CA VAL A 114 -27.87 45.52 23.57
C VAL A 114 -26.41 45.93 23.47
N ASP A 115 -26.17 47.22 23.25
CA ASP A 115 -24.81 47.75 23.25
C ASP A 115 -24.24 47.83 24.67
N ALA A 116 -22.94 48.07 24.80
CA ALA A 116 -22.26 48.24 26.09
C ALA A 116 -22.90 49.35 26.96
N ARG A 117 -23.54 50.34 26.33
CA ARG A 117 -24.28 51.43 26.98
C ARG A 117 -25.72 51.07 27.37
N ARG A 118 -26.10 49.79 27.32
CA ARG A 118 -27.46 49.27 27.53
C ARG A 118 -28.53 49.82 26.58
N LYS A 119 -28.12 50.46 25.48
CA LYS A 119 -29.04 50.87 24.42
C LYS A 119 -29.49 49.64 23.66
N ARG A 120 -30.80 49.41 23.63
CA ARG A 120 -31.40 48.30 22.89
C ARG A 120 -31.75 48.72 21.46
N SER A 121 -31.46 47.86 20.50
CA SER A 121 -31.78 48.08 19.09
C SER A 121 -32.36 46.81 18.50
N ARG A 122 -33.50 46.94 17.81
CA ARG A 122 -34.16 45.82 17.15
C ARG A 122 -33.73 45.78 15.70
N TRP A 123 -33.27 44.62 15.26
CA TRP A 123 -32.77 44.38 13.92
C TRP A 123 -33.66 43.37 13.20
N GLN A 124 -33.95 43.65 11.94
CA GLN A 124 -34.62 42.73 11.03
C GLN A 124 -33.77 42.59 9.79
N THR A 125 -33.30 41.38 9.55
CA THR A 125 -32.33 41.06 8.51
C THR A 125 -32.78 39.84 7.74
N ARG A 126 -32.35 39.75 6.48
CA ARG A 126 -32.56 38.57 5.63
C ARG A 126 -31.21 38.01 5.26
N TYR A 127 -31.06 36.70 5.29
CA TYR A 127 -29.84 36.02 4.89
C TYR A 127 -30.12 34.94 3.87
N GLU A 128 -29.13 34.71 3.01
CA GLU A 128 -29.13 33.68 2.01
C GLU A 128 -28.15 32.58 2.42
N TYR A 129 -28.52 31.34 2.17
CA TYR A 129 -27.66 30.19 2.40
C TYR A 129 -27.64 29.31 1.16
N ARG A 130 -26.46 28.77 0.85
CA ARG A 130 -26.23 27.87 -0.30
C ARG A 130 -25.39 26.71 0.17
N ASN A 131 -25.78 25.49 -0.22
CA ASN A 131 -25.07 24.26 0.14
C ASN A 131 -24.85 24.08 1.66
N GLY A 132 -25.78 24.58 2.50
CA GLY A 132 -25.65 24.54 3.96
C GLY A 132 -24.63 25.53 4.54
N VAL A 133 -24.20 26.53 3.76
CA VAL A 133 -23.35 27.63 4.20
C VAL A 133 -24.12 28.94 4.07
N ILE A 134 -24.25 29.70 5.16
CA ILE A 134 -24.82 31.05 5.12
C ILE A 134 -23.81 32.02 4.52
N ASN A 135 -24.27 32.87 3.61
CA ASN A 135 -23.49 34.01 3.15
C ASN A 135 -23.55 35.13 4.20
N ASN A 136 -22.48 35.31 4.98
CA ASN A 136 -22.40 36.33 6.03
C ASN A 136 -22.58 37.76 5.52
N SER A 137 -22.29 38.03 4.24
CA SER A 137 -22.49 39.35 3.65
C SER A 137 -23.96 39.68 3.37
N SER A 138 -24.82 38.67 3.27
CA SER A 138 -26.27 38.84 3.03
C SER A 138 -27.02 39.34 4.26
N PHE A 139 -26.61 38.93 5.47
CA PHE A 139 -27.26 39.26 6.74
C PHE A 139 -27.56 40.76 6.89
N CYS A 140 -26.53 41.60 6.81
CA CYS A 140 -26.67 43.05 7.03
C CYS A 140 -26.74 43.84 5.71
N ARG A 141 -27.21 43.23 4.61
CA ARG A 141 -27.24 43.86 3.28
C ARG A 141 -28.18 45.06 3.20
N ASN A 142 -29.17 45.14 4.09
CA ASN A 142 -30.12 46.26 4.17
C ASN A 142 -29.46 47.57 4.63
N TYR A 143 -28.25 47.50 5.21
CA TYR A 143 -27.53 48.66 5.75
C TYR A 143 -26.30 48.98 4.89
N ARG A 144 -25.97 50.26 4.78
CA ARG A 144 -24.80 50.71 4.01
C ARG A 144 -23.51 50.17 4.63
N ARG A 145 -22.68 49.49 3.83
CA ARG A 145 -21.38 48.98 4.28
C ARG A 145 -20.54 50.11 4.89
N GLY A 146 -19.94 49.84 6.05
CA GLY A 146 -19.11 50.80 6.78
C GLY A 146 -19.87 51.72 7.74
N SER A 147 -21.20 51.82 7.64
CA SER A 147 -22.02 52.61 8.55
C SER A 147 -22.02 52.04 9.98
N ILE A 148 -22.41 52.86 10.95
CA ILE A 148 -22.53 52.44 12.35
C ILE A 148 -23.55 51.30 12.47
N GLU A 149 -24.67 51.41 11.75
CA GLU A 149 -25.76 50.43 11.70
C GLU A 149 -25.28 49.09 11.13
N TYR A 150 -24.45 49.11 10.09
CA TYR A 150 -23.88 47.89 9.53
C TYR A 150 -22.98 47.17 10.54
N ARG A 151 -22.13 47.92 11.25
CA ARG A 151 -21.21 47.36 12.26
C ARG A 151 -21.98 46.79 13.46
N THR A 152 -22.99 47.50 13.96
CA THR A 152 -23.82 47.03 15.08
C THR A 152 -24.71 45.86 14.68
N CYS A 153 -25.26 45.86 13.46
CA CYS A 153 -25.97 44.71 12.88
C CYS A 153 -25.08 43.46 12.86
N ARG A 154 -23.81 43.56 12.40
CA ARG A 154 -22.89 42.41 12.38
C ARG A 154 -22.58 41.88 13.79
N LYS A 155 -22.44 42.77 14.78
CA LYS A 155 -22.24 42.38 16.20
C LYS A 155 -23.45 41.60 16.72
N GLY A 156 -24.66 42.12 16.51
CA GLY A 156 -25.88 41.43 16.91
C GLY A 156 -26.14 40.13 16.16
N ALA A 157 -25.88 40.10 14.85
CA ALA A 157 -26.01 38.89 14.04
C ALA A 157 -25.07 37.78 14.52
N ARG A 158 -23.85 38.13 14.94
CA ARG A 158 -22.92 37.16 15.53
C ARG A 158 -23.50 36.54 16.81
N ALA A 159 -24.03 37.36 17.73
CA ALA A 159 -24.66 36.86 18.94
C ALA A 159 -25.88 35.98 18.66
N TRP A 160 -26.75 36.41 17.75
CA TRP A 160 -27.92 35.64 17.31
C TRP A 160 -27.56 34.28 16.71
N LEU A 161 -26.45 34.20 15.97
CA LEU A 161 -25.91 32.96 15.43
C LEU A 161 -25.28 32.08 16.52
N ALA A 162 -24.63 32.67 17.52
CA ALA A 162 -24.07 31.94 18.65
C ALA A 162 -25.16 31.23 19.44
N GLU A 163 -26.27 31.90 19.75
CA GLU A 163 -27.45 31.32 20.42
C GLU A 163 -28.00 30.10 19.66
N ARG A 164 -28.00 30.15 18.32
CA ARG A 164 -28.50 29.06 17.47
C ARG A 164 -27.49 27.96 17.20
N CYS A 165 -26.22 28.27 17.30
CA CYS A 165 -25.16 27.28 17.24
C CYS A 165 -25.22 26.39 18.49
N GLY A 166 -25.52 26.98 19.65
CA GLY A 166 -25.53 26.29 20.94
C GLY A 166 -24.13 25.85 21.38
N ASP A 167 -24.07 25.05 22.44
CA ASP A 167 -22.82 24.50 22.94
C ASP A 167 -22.33 23.42 21.97
N GLY A 168 -21.14 23.61 21.39
CA GLY A 168 -20.60 22.86 20.24
C GLY A 168 -20.44 21.35 20.39
N THR A 169 -20.90 20.77 21.50
CA THR A 169 -20.85 19.33 21.82
C THR A 169 -21.90 18.51 21.08
N ARG A 170 -23.00 19.11 20.60
CA ARG A 170 -24.02 18.38 19.79
C ARG A 170 -24.56 19.24 18.64
N LEU A 171 -23.98 19.05 17.45
CA LEU A 171 -24.51 19.57 16.19
C LEU A 171 -25.68 18.69 15.72
N ALA A 172 -26.82 18.81 16.39
CA ALA A 172 -27.97 17.91 16.21
C ALA A 172 -28.60 18.00 14.81
N SER A 173 -28.48 19.14 14.12
CA SER A 173 -29.10 19.35 12.80
C SER A 173 -28.15 19.96 11.76
N ALA A 174 -28.43 19.70 10.48
CA ALA A 174 -27.72 20.35 9.37
C ALA A 174 -27.86 21.89 9.42
N ARG A 175 -28.99 22.39 9.93
CA ARG A 175 -29.25 23.82 10.12
C ARG A 175 -28.40 24.43 11.23
N GLN A 176 -28.18 23.69 12.32
CA GLN A 176 -27.31 24.11 13.41
C GLN A 176 -25.84 24.19 12.95
N ARG A 177 -25.37 23.19 12.18
CA ARG A 177 -24.04 23.23 11.54
C ARG A 177 -23.86 24.48 10.67
N MET A 178 -24.88 24.81 9.89
CA MET A 178 -24.91 26.01 9.06
C MET A 178 -24.79 27.30 9.90
N TYR A 179 -25.51 27.41 11.02
CA TYR A 179 -25.41 28.57 11.93
C TYR A 179 -24.03 28.68 12.60
N CYS A 180 -23.45 27.56 13.04
CA CYS A 180 -22.12 27.54 13.64
C CYS A 180 -21.02 27.97 12.66
N HIS A 181 -21.09 27.51 11.41
CA HIS A 181 -20.17 27.95 10.36
C HIS A 181 -20.33 29.45 10.06
N ALA A 182 -21.56 29.95 10.04
CA ALA A 182 -21.82 31.37 9.85
C ALA A 182 -21.20 32.20 10.98
N HIS A 183 -21.41 31.78 12.23
CA HIS A 183 -20.90 32.44 13.44
C HIS A 183 -19.39 32.65 13.40
N SER A 184 -18.61 31.61 13.06
CA SER A 184 -17.15 31.70 13.00
C SER A 184 -16.65 32.64 11.89
N GLY A 185 -17.45 32.88 10.85
CA GLY A 185 -17.10 33.81 9.77
C GLY A 185 -17.35 35.29 10.10
N PHE A 186 -17.98 35.64 11.22
CA PHE A 186 -18.10 37.03 11.67
C PHE A 186 -16.84 37.47 12.43
N ARG A 187 -15.79 37.86 11.69
CA ARG A 187 -14.65 38.60 12.24
C ARG A 187 -15.10 40.03 12.56
N LEU A 188 -14.91 40.43 13.82
CA LEU A 188 -15.19 41.78 14.35
C LEU A 188 -13.89 42.58 14.40
#